data_AF-A0A3M1EEW3-F1
#
_entry.id   AF-A0A3M1EEW3-F1
#
_cell.length_a   1.000
_cell.length_b   1.000
_cell.length_c   1.000
_cell.angle_alpha   90.00
_cell.angle_beta   90.00
_cell.angle_gamma   90.00
#
_symmetry.space_group_name_H-M   'P 1'
#
loop_
_entity.id
_entity.type
_entity.pdbx_description
1 polymer ?
#
loop_
_entity_poly.entity_id
_entity_poly.type
_entity_poly.pdbx_seq_one_letter_code
_entity_poly.pdbx_strand_id
1 'polypeptide(L)'
;MMHKRTNQEWLAALRSRGPAREQALADLQAHLVRAVLVYLSRHRQDLQALKRSELMQLVEGCTIEAMRVVEAKLDTFRGDSRFTTWAYGVAIKHAAGELRQRSRHSTPSAQ
;
A
#
# COMPACT_ATOMS: atom_id res chain seq x y z
N MET A 1 9.61 5.10 13.81
CA MET A 1 8.43 4.78 14.65
C MET A 1 7.19 5.26 13.93
N MET A 2 6.09 4.49 13.91
CA MET A 2 4.83 4.93 13.32
C MET A 2 4.12 5.88 14.29
N HIS A 3 4.07 7.17 13.98
CA HIS A 3 3.41 8.15 14.83
C HIS A 3 1.88 8.04 14.69
N LYS A 4 1.15 8.04 15.81
CA LYS A 4 -0.30 8.20 15.80
C LYS A 4 -0.63 9.63 15.37
N ARG A 5 -1.23 9.77 14.18
CA ARG A 5 -1.81 11.01 13.67
C ARG A 5 -3.32 10.87 13.50
N THR A 6 -4.04 11.93 13.85
CA THR A 6 -5.43 12.16 13.48
C THR A 6 -5.55 12.40 11.98
N ASN A 7 -6.78 12.39 11.46
CA ASN A 7 -7.05 12.68 10.05
C ASN A 7 -6.53 14.06 9.62
N GLN A 8 -6.71 15.09 10.46
CA GLN A 8 -6.25 16.43 10.13
C GLN A 8 -4.73 16.54 10.15
N GLU A 9 -4.05 15.90 11.10
CA GLU A 9 -2.58 15.88 11.15
C GLU A 9 -1.99 15.15 9.94
N TRP A 10 -2.61 14.07 9.47
CA TRP A 10 -2.22 13.40 8.22
C TRP A 10 -2.31 14.34 7.02
N LEU A 11 -3.46 15.00 6.85
CA LEU A 11 -3.67 15.93 5.74
C LEU A 11 -2.73 17.14 5.79
N ALA A 12 -2.56 17.74 6.97
CA ALA A 12 -1.69 18.89 7.16
C ALA A 12 -0.23 18.53 6.85
N ALA A 13 0.26 17.40 7.39
CA ALA A 13 1.64 16.99 7.19
C ALA A 13 1.93 16.58 5.73
N LEU A 14 1.02 15.83 5.08
CA LEU A 14 1.19 15.43 3.68
C LEU A 14 1.10 16.61 2.69
N ARG A 15 0.39 17.68 3.04
CA ARG A 15 0.31 18.94 2.26
C ARG A 15 1.44 19.93 2.57
N SER A 16 2.14 19.74 3.69
CA SER A 16 3.27 20.61 4.06
C SER A 16 4.46 20.42 3.12
N ARG A 17 5.46 21.30 3.25
CA ARG A 17 6.77 21.16 2.59
C ARG A 17 7.84 20.85 3.64
N GLY A 18 8.90 20.18 3.21
CA GLY A 18 10.06 19.88 4.05
C GLY A 18 9.85 18.70 5.02
N PRO A 19 10.53 18.69 6.18
CA PRO A 19 10.67 17.51 7.02
C PRO A 19 9.36 16.89 7.53
N ALA A 20 8.32 17.72 7.75
CA ALA A 20 7.03 17.23 8.19
C ALA A 20 6.35 16.32 7.15
N ARG A 21 6.48 16.66 5.85
CA ARG A 21 5.97 15.83 4.76
C ARG A 21 6.78 14.55 4.62
N GLU A 22 8.11 14.64 4.68
CA GLU A 22 8.99 13.46 4.61
C GLU A 22 8.69 12.46 5.73
N GLN A 23 8.51 12.94 6.96
CA GLN A 23 8.15 12.10 8.09
C GLN A 23 6.74 11.48 7.93
N ALA A 24 5.78 12.24 7.41
CA ALA A 24 4.45 11.71 7.11
C ALA A 24 4.49 10.64 6.02
N LEU A 25 5.28 10.85 4.95
CA LEU A 25 5.46 9.85 3.90
C LEU A 25 6.12 8.57 4.43
N ALA A 26 7.15 8.68 5.27
CA ALA A 26 7.79 7.53 5.90
C ALA A 26 6.81 6.76 6.81
N ASP A 27 6.00 7.46 7.59
CA ASP A 27 4.98 6.84 8.42
C ASP A 27 3.89 6.18 7.57
N LEU A 28 3.45 6.82 6.48
CA LEU A 28 2.48 6.28 5.54
C LEU A 28 3.03 5.00 4.89
N GLN A 29 4.27 5.02 4.43
CA GLN A 29 4.95 3.86 3.86
C GLN A 29 4.92 2.69 4.85
N ALA A 30 5.31 2.89 6.10
CA ALA A 30 5.28 1.85 7.13
C ALA A 30 3.87 1.28 7.37
N HIS A 31 2.85 2.15 7.35
CA HIS A 31 1.44 1.74 7.42
C HIS A 31 1.06 0.85 6.23
N LEU A 32 1.41 1.24 5.00
CA LEU A 32 1.04 0.53 3.79
C LEU A 32 1.81 -0.77 3.61
N VAL A 33 3.12 -0.82 3.92
CA VAL A 33 3.91 -2.06 3.93
C VAL A 33 3.23 -3.11 4.81
N ARG A 34 2.82 -2.72 6.02
CA ARG A 34 2.15 -3.66 6.94
C ARG A 34 0.81 -4.14 6.37
N ALA A 35 0.01 -3.25 5.80
CA ALA A 35 -1.28 -3.61 5.22
C ALA A 35 -1.13 -4.57 4.03
N VAL A 36 -0.21 -4.27 3.10
CA VAL A 36 0.09 -5.11 1.95
C VAL A 36 0.65 -6.45 2.38
N LEU A 37 1.61 -6.48 3.30
CA LEU A 37 2.20 -7.73 3.80
C LEU A 37 1.15 -8.63 4.45
N VAL A 38 0.28 -8.08 5.30
CA VAL A 38 -0.82 -8.85 5.92
C VAL A 38 -1.79 -9.35 4.85
N TYR A 39 -2.15 -8.51 3.88
CA TYR A 39 -3.04 -8.91 2.80
C TYR A 39 -2.44 -10.06 1.96
N LEU A 40 -1.21 -9.92 1.47
CA LEU A 40 -0.55 -10.94 0.66
C LEU A 40 -0.31 -12.24 1.45
N SER A 41 0.04 -12.14 2.74
CA SER A 41 0.21 -13.32 3.61
C SER A 41 -1.09 -14.09 3.81
N ARG A 42 -2.24 -13.42 3.77
CA ARG A 42 -3.56 -14.09 3.79
C ARG A 42 -3.91 -14.76 2.46
N HIS A 43 -3.33 -14.31 1.36
CA HIS A 43 -3.49 -14.86 0.01
C HIS A 43 -2.30 -15.74 -0.38
N ARG A 44 -1.59 -16.32 0.60
CA ARG A 44 -0.36 -17.08 0.36
C ARG A 44 -0.58 -18.29 -0.55
N GLN A 45 -1.80 -18.82 -0.63
CA GLN A 45 -2.12 -19.94 -1.53
C GLN A 45 -1.85 -19.58 -3.01
N ASP A 46 -2.10 -18.34 -3.41
CA ASP A 46 -1.81 -17.81 -4.75
C ASP A 46 -0.31 -17.50 -4.96
N LEU A 47 0.48 -17.55 -3.88
CA LEU A 47 1.88 -17.14 -3.82
C LEU A 47 2.83 -18.26 -3.38
N GLN A 48 2.38 -19.53 -3.38
CA GLN A 48 3.15 -20.65 -2.83
C GLN A 48 4.51 -20.86 -3.49
N ALA A 49 4.64 -20.48 -4.77
CA ALA A 49 5.88 -20.58 -5.53
C ALA A 49 6.88 -19.44 -5.23
N LEU A 50 6.46 -18.35 -4.57
CA LEU A 50 7.34 -17.21 -4.33
C LEU A 50 8.29 -17.48 -3.16
N LYS A 51 9.57 -17.20 -3.39
CA LYS A 51 10.56 -17.06 -2.33
C LYS A 51 10.24 -15.83 -1.48
N ARG A 52 10.74 -15.83 -0.25
CA ARG A 52 10.58 -14.69 0.68
C ARG A 52 11.08 -13.36 0.08
N SER A 53 12.17 -13.38 -0.67
CA SER A 53 12.71 -12.18 -1.34
C SER A 53 11.73 -11.61 -2.36
N GLU A 54 11.11 -12.47 -3.17
CA GLU A 54 10.15 -12.06 -4.20
C GLU A 54 8.86 -11.53 -3.58
N LEU A 55 8.42 -12.11 -2.46
CA LEU A 55 7.31 -11.56 -1.68
C LEU A 55 7.64 -10.16 -1.16
N MET A 56 8.84 -9.93 -0.65
CA MET A 56 9.25 -8.60 -0.17
C MET A 56 9.32 -7.58 -1.31
N GLN A 57 9.84 -7.97 -2.48
CA GLN A 57 9.83 -7.11 -3.67
C GLN A 57 8.40 -6.76 -4.13
N LEU A 58 7.48 -7.73 -4.07
CA LEU A 58 6.07 -7.47 -4.37
C LEU A 58 5.44 -6.52 -3.35
N VAL A 59 5.73 -6.68 -2.06
CA VAL A 59 5.26 -5.76 -1.00
C VAL A 59 5.77 -4.34 -1.26
N GLU A 60 7.05 -4.19 -1.58
CA GLU A 60 7.68 -2.90 -1.88
C GLU A 60 7.03 -2.23 -3.09
N GLY A 61 6.94 -2.94 -4.22
CA GLY A 61 6.31 -2.42 -5.44
C GLY A 61 4.85 -1.99 -5.21
N CYS A 62 4.05 -2.85 -4.56
CA CYS A 62 2.67 -2.52 -4.21
C CYS A 62 2.57 -1.29 -3.30
N THR A 63 3.52 -1.13 -2.37
CA THR A 63 3.55 0.00 -1.44
C THR A 63 3.84 1.30 -2.17
N ILE A 64 4.85 1.32 -3.04
CA ILE A 64 5.24 2.51 -3.82
C ILE A 64 4.06 3.01 -4.66
N GLU A 65 3.40 2.11 -5.40
CA GLU A 65 2.24 2.48 -6.22
C GLU A 65 1.04 2.91 -5.36
N ALA A 66 0.80 2.23 -4.24
CA ALA A 66 -0.25 2.64 -3.32
C ALA A 66 -0.01 4.04 -2.74
N MET A 67 1.24 4.39 -2.40
CA MET A 67 1.60 5.74 -1.95
C MET A 67 1.30 6.77 -3.04
N ARG A 68 1.71 6.51 -4.28
CA ARG A 68 1.43 7.39 -5.42
C ARG A 68 -0.07 7.63 -5.61
N VAL A 69 -0.89 6.58 -5.50
CA VAL A 69 -2.36 6.71 -5.60
C VAL A 69 -2.95 7.46 -4.42
N VAL A 70 -2.45 7.23 -3.20
CA VAL A 70 -2.88 7.96 -2.00
C VAL A 70 -2.58 9.45 -2.13
N GLU A 71 -1.37 9.82 -2.57
CA GLU A 71 -0.99 11.22 -2.80
C GLU A 71 -1.86 11.86 -3.89
N ALA A 72 -2.07 11.17 -5.02
CA ALA A 72 -2.91 11.67 -6.11
C ALA A 72 -4.39 11.83 -5.71
N LYS A 73 -4.86 11.09 -4.69
CA LYS A 73 -6.23 11.11 -4.21
C LYS A 73 -6.39 11.82 -2.87
N LEU A 74 -5.35 12.50 -2.38
CA LEU A 74 -5.34 13.12 -1.06
C LEU A 74 -6.52 14.10 -0.88
N ASP A 75 -6.85 14.85 -1.92
CA ASP A 75 -7.95 15.84 -1.90
C ASP A 75 -9.35 15.20 -2.00
N THR A 76 -9.44 13.91 -2.32
CA THR A 76 -10.71 13.16 -2.36
C THR A 76 -11.08 12.57 -1.00
N PHE A 77 -10.17 12.61 -0.02
CA PHE A 77 -10.41 12.07 1.31
C PHE A 77 -11.32 13.02 2.11
N ARG A 78 -12.55 12.59 2.37
CA ARG A 78 -13.58 13.38 3.07
C ARG A 78 -13.55 13.28 4.60
N GLY A 79 -12.79 12.34 5.17
CA GLY A 79 -12.73 12.14 6.61
C GLY A 79 -13.80 11.20 7.20
N ASP A 80 -14.61 10.53 6.37
CA ASP A 80 -15.65 9.56 6.77
C ASP A 80 -15.09 8.34 7.55
N SER A 81 -13.78 8.12 7.51
CA SER A 81 -13.05 7.08 8.25
C SER A 81 -11.70 7.60 8.74
N ARG A 82 -10.95 6.80 9.51
CA ARG A 82 -9.52 7.08 9.72
C ARG A 82 -8.77 7.14 8.39
N PHE A 83 -7.85 8.07 8.25
CA PHE A 83 -7.01 8.25 7.04
C PHE A 83 -6.26 6.95 6.69
N THR A 84 -5.65 6.31 7.69
CA THR A 84 -4.93 5.05 7.50
C THR A 84 -5.85 3.92 7.03
N THR A 85 -7.11 3.87 7.47
CA THR A 85 -8.09 2.89 6.99
C THR A 85 -8.43 3.12 5.52
N TRP A 86 -8.64 4.36 5.11
CA TRP A 86 -8.86 4.70 3.71
C TRP A 86 -7.63 4.35 2.83
N ALA A 87 -6.43 4.69 3.30
CA ALA A 87 -5.18 4.37 2.63
C ALA A 87 -4.93 2.85 2.52
N TYR A 88 -5.30 2.06 3.54
CA TYR A 88 -5.27 0.60 3.47
C TYR A 88 -6.17 0.07 2.36
N GLY A 89 -7.36 0.63 2.19
CA GLY A 89 -8.26 0.27 1.09
C GLY A 89 -7.62 0.52 -0.28
N VAL A 90 -6.86 1.61 -0.45
CA VAL A 90 -6.10 1.88 -1.68
C VAL A 90 -5.03 0.81 -1.91
N ALA A 91 -4.20 0.54 -0.90
CA ALA A 91 -3.11 -0.42 -1.02
C ALA A 91 -3.59 -1.86 -1.27
N ILE A 92 -4.65 -2.28 -0.58
CA ILE A 92 -5.24 -3.61 -0.77
C ILE A 92 -5.81 -3.76 -2.19
N LYS A 93 -6.51 -2.75 -2.72
CA LYS A 93 -7.05 -2.79 -4.09
C LYS A 93 -5.94 -2.95 -5.12
N HIS A 94 -4.83 -2.25 -4.93
CA HIS A 94 -3.67 -2.36 -5.81
C HIS A 94 -3.01 -3.73 -5.70
N ALA A 95 -2.71 -4.21 -4.49
CA ALA A 95 -2.14 -5.55 -4.26
C ALA A 95 -3.03 -6.67 -4.82
N ALA A 96 -4.35 -6.56 -4.70
CA ALA A 96 -5.29 -7.50 -5.30
C ALA A 96 -5.23 -7.48 -6.83
N GLY A 97 -5.01 -6.30 -7.43
CA GLY A 97 -4.78 -6.14 -8.87
C GLY A 97 -3.52 -6.86 -9.33
N GLU A 98 -2.42 -6.68 -8.60
CA GLU A 98 -1.15 -7.35 -8.87
C GLU A 98 -1.25 -8.88 -8.77
N LEU A 99 -1.95 -9.41 -7.75
CA LEU A 99 -2.21 -10.84 -7.62
C LEU A 99 -2.98 -11.39 -8.83
N ARG A 100 -4.06 -10.70 -9.23
CA ARG A 100 -4.84 -11.10 -10.42
C ARG A 100 -3.99 -11.05 -11.69
N GLN A 101 -3.18 -10.02 -11.87
CA GLN A 101 -2.32 -9.89 -13.04
C GLN A 101 -1.32 -11.05 -13.12
N ARG A 102 -0.71 -11.43 -11.99
CA ARG A 102 0.24 -12.55 -11.94
C ARG A 102 -0.43 -13.89 -12.23
N SER A 103 -1.61 -14.14 -11.66
CA SER A 103 -2.36 -15.38 -11.94
C SER A 103 -2.67 -15.58 -13.43
N ARG A 104 -2.90 -14.49 -14.18
CA ARG A 104 -3.13 -14.53 -15.64
C ARG A 104 -1.88 -14.91 -16.43
N HIS A 105 -0.71 -14.42 -16.01
CA HIS A 105 0.57 -14.74 -16.65
C HIS A 105 1.13 -16.12 -16.25
N SER A 106 0.63 -16.72 -15.16
CA SER A 106 1.01 -18.06 -14.73
C SER A 106 0.25 -19.19 -15.42
N THR A 107 -0.68 -18.88 -16.33
CA THR A 107 -1.23 -19.86 -17.28
C THR A 107 -0.14 -20.16 -18.31
N PRO A 108 0.43 -21.38 -18.38
CA PRO A 108 1.36 -21.70 -19.45
C PRO A 108 0.56 -21.72 -20.75
N SER A 109 0.92 -20.86 -21.69
CA SER A 109 0.61 -21.09 -23.09
C SER A 109 1.19 -22.45 -23.45
N ALA A 110 0.32 -23.45 -23.60
CA ALA A 110 0.66 -24.67 -24.29
C ALA A 110 0.88 -24.32 -25.77
N GLN A 111 2.14 -24.33 -26.19
CA GLN A 111 2.56 -24.56 -27.57
C GLN A 111 3.79 -25.45 -27.55
#